data_AF-A0A1G5PWP0-F1
#
_entry.id   AF-A0A1G5PWP0-F1
#
_cell.length_a   1.000
_cell.length_b   1.000
_cell.length_c   1.000
_cell.angle_alpha   90.00
_cell.angle_beta   90.00
_cell.angle_gamma   90.00
#
_symmetry.space_group_name_H-M   'P 1'
#
loop_
_entity.id
_entity.type
_entity.pdbx_description
1 polymer ?
#
loop_
_entity_poly.entity_id
_entity_poly.type
_entity_poly.pdbx_seq_one_letter_code
_entity_poly.pdbx_strand_id
1 'polypeptide(L)'
;MKAHAEHIDGARVNKGASKIARHAFLQFPTDLDITPETEQMMLDQAVEFVNQTHGGQAVFRGRLDRDEKGRHGVDVFFAPRYAKTTKRGNTDWISLTKFGKERAVETFGQKPLRKKNNEGEFKPVEDDDGNPVMVDCDSQYYQGRAFQDLWFKHLRDQVGLDWVERGKRKLGRDQDRLAVSH
;
A
#
# COMPACT_ATOMS: atom_id res chain seq x y z
N MET A 1 21.22 -1.63 0.59
CA MET A 1 21.41 -1.68 -0.88
C MET A 1 21.65 -3.10 -1.38
N LYS A 2 22.51 -3.91 -0.74
CA LYS A 2 22.79 -5.31 -1.16
C LYS A 2 21.54 -6.20 -1.28
N ALA A 3 20.72 -6.31 -0.23
CA ALA A 3 19.50 -7.13 -0.25
C ALA A 3 18.48 -6.72 -1.33
N HIS A 4 18.37 -5.42 -1.63
CA HIS A 4 17.50 -4.94 -2.72
C HIS A 4 18.05 -5.36 -4.08
N ALA A 5 19.36 -5.17 -4.31
CA ALA A 5 20.01 -5.55 -5.55
C ALA A 5 19.89 -7.05 -5.82
N GLU A 6 20.09 -7.89 -4.80
CA GLU A 6 19.90 -9.35 -4.87
C GLU A 6 18.45 -9.74 -5.17
N HIS A 7 17.48 -9.07 -4.55
CA HIS A 7 16.05 -9.34 -4.77
C HIS A 7 15.59 -9.04 -6.19
N ILE A 8 16.08 -7.95 -6.78
CA ILE A 8 15.70 -7.55 -8.14
C ILE A 8 16.55 -8.23 -9.22
N ASP A 9 17.56 -9.01 -8.84
CA ASP A 9 18.45 -9.66 -9.80
C ASP A 9 17.66 -10.60 -10.74
N GLY A 10 18.02 -10.54 -12.02
CA GLY A 10 17.32 -11.23 -13.11
C GLY A 10 15.92 -10.69 -13.47
N ALA A 11 15.36 -9.73 -12.73
CA ALA A 11 14.05 -9.15 -13.01
C ALA A 11 14.15 -7.87 -13.85
N ARG A 12 13.15 -7.64 -14.70
CA ARG A 12 13.04 -6.43 -15.51
C ARG A 12 12.37 -5.30 -14.72
N VAL A 13 12.90 -4.09 -14.87
CA VAL A 13 12.32 -2.86 -14.32
C VAL A 13 11.91 -1.95 -15.47
N ASN A 14 10.83 -1.20 -15.33
CA ASN A 14 10.46 -0.19 -16.31
C ASN A 14 11.54 0.90 -16.38
N LYS A 15 12.01 1.25 -17.59
CA LYS A 15 13.04 2.27 -17.81
C LYS A 15 12.68 3.65 -17.21
N GLY A 16 11.39 3.98 -17.14
CA GLY A 16 10.90 5.23 -16.55
C GLY A 16 10.71 5.20 -15.03
N ALA A 17 11.04 4.09 -14.35
CA ALA A 17 10.88 4.00 -12.91
C ALA A 17 11.97 4.82 -12.19
N SER A 18 11.56 5.91 -11.54
CA SER A 18 12.46 6.75 -10.74
C SER A 18 12.69 6.22 -9.32
N LYS A 19 11.78 5.37 -8.84
CA LYS A 19 11.86 4.74 -7.51
C LYS A 19 12.21 3.27 -7.67
N ILE A 20 13.08 2.79 -6.78
CA ILE A 20 13.60 1.42 -6.81
C ILE A 20 12.89 0.47 -5.84
N ALA A 21 12.23 1.01 -4.82
CA ALA A 21 11.54 0.26 -3.77
C ALA A 21 10.40 1.07 -3.12
N ARG A 22 9.58 0.37 -2.34
CA ARG A 22 8.59 0.94 -1.42
C ARG A 22 8.99 0.64 0.03
N HIS A 23 8.48 1.47 0.93
CA HIS A 23 8.57 1.33 2.37
C HIS A 23 7.16 1.45 2.93
N ALA A 24 6.73 0.45 3.69
CA ALA A 24 5.52 0.48 4.49
C ALA A 24 5.90 0.42 5.96
N PHE A 25 5.25 1.27 6.76
CA PHE A 25 5.26 1.17 8.21
C PHE A 25 3.94 0.54 8.65
N LEU A 26 4.02 -0.65 9.25
CA LEU A 26 2.87 -1.42 9.71
C LEU A 26 2.80 -1.34 11.23
N GLN A 27 1.74 -0.70 11.70
CA GLN A 27 1.47 -0.53 13.12
C GLN A 27 0.59 -1.68 13.60
N PHE A 28 1.07 -2.41 14.60
CA PHE A 28 0.27 -3.32 15.41
C PHE A 28 -0.44 -2.56 16.54
N PRO A 29 -1.53 -3.12 17.09
CA PRO A 29 -2.20 -2.52 18.25
C PRO A 29 -1.25 -2.33 19.43
N THR A 30 -1.33 -1.18 20.10
CA THR A 30 -0.39 -0.80 21.17
C THR A 30 -0.61 -1.52 22.49
N ASP A 31 -1.77 -2.14 22.65
CA ASP A 31 -2.20 -3.00 23.76
C ASP A 31 -1.81 -4.47 23.55
N LEU A 32 -1.22 -4.82 22.40
CA LEU A 32 -0.58 -6.12 22.19
C LEU A 32 0.64 -6.25 23.10
N ASP A 33 0.72 -7.33 23.89
CA ASP A 33 1.86 -7.55 24.78
C ASP A 33 3.13 -7.88 23.99
N ILE A 34 4.24 -7.23 24.34
CA ILE A 34 5.50 -7.35 23.62
C ILE A 34 6.42 -8.34 24.31
N THR A 35 6.40 -9.58 23.81
CA THR A 35 7.37 -10.63 24.11
C THR A 35 8.26 -10.90 22.89
N PRO A 36 9.41 -11.60 23.02
CA PRO A 36 10.22 -12.00 21.88
C PRO A 36 9.41 -12.79 20.83
N GLU A 37 8.48 -13.63 21.26
CA GLU A 37 7.59 -14.39 20.39
C GLU A 37 6.62 -13.47 19.65
N THR A 38 6.02 -12.51 20.33
CA THR A 38 5.13 -11.53 19.69
C THR A 38 5.88 -10.62 18.73
N GLU A 39 7.11 -10.20 19.06
CA GLU A 39 7.97 -9.42 18.17
C GLU A 39 8.28 -10.19 16.86
N GLN A 40 8.61 -11.48 16.96
CA GLN A 40 8.84 -12.32 15.80
C GLN A 40 7.55 -12.49 14.98
N MET A 41 6.43 -12.77 15.64
CA MET A 41 5.12 -12.85 14.99
C MET A 41 4.77 -11.56 14.25
N MET A 42 5.01 -10.39 14.85
CA MET A 42 4.75 -9.11 14.21
C MET A 42 5.57 -8.95 12.92
N LEU A 43 6.86 -9.28 12.97
CA LEU A 43 7.73 -9.24 11.81
C LEU A 43 7.26 -10.19 10.71
N ASP A 44 6.95 -11.44 11.07
CA ASP A 44 6.51 -12.48 10.13
C ASP A 44 5.18 -12.10 9.46
N GLN A 45 4.20 -11.64 10.26
CA GLN A 45 2.89 -11.25 9.76
C GLN A 45 2.94 -9.99 8.90
N ALA A 46 3.81 -9.03 9.23
CA ALA A 46 4.05 -7.85 8.40
C ALA A 46 4.65 -8.22 7.03
N VAL A 47 5.64 -9.13 7.00
CA VAL A 47 6.26 -9.62 5.77
C VAL A 47 5.26 -10.43 4.94
N GLU A 48 4.54 -11.34 5.59
CA GLU A 48 3.51 -12.18 4.98
C GLU A 48 2.42 -11.32 4.33
N PHE A 49 1.87 -10.35 5.07
CA PHE A 49 0.86 -9.44 4.57
C PHE A 49 1.30 -8.70 3.29
N VAL A 50 2.52 -8.15 3.29
CA VAL A 50 3.02 -7.43 2.11
C VAL A 50 3.23 -8.40 0.94
N ASN A 51 3.76 -9.60 1.18
CA ASN A 51 3.87 -10.61 0.11
C ASN A 51 2.50 -11.00 -0.45
N GLN A 52 1.52 -11.33 0.39
CA GLN A 52 0.17 -11.73 -0.05
C GLN A 52 -0.53 -10.63 -0.87
N THR A 53 -0.37 -9.36 -0.47
CA THR A 53 -1.00 -8.23 -1.15
C THR A 53 -0.24 -7.74 -2.38
N HIS A 54 1.04 -8.10 -2.52
CA HIS A 54 1.92 -7.61 -3.58
C HIS A 54 2.62 -8.73 -4.38
N GLY A 55 1.92 -9.82 -4.67
CA GLY A 55 2.34 -10.80 -5.68
C GLY A 55 3.23 -11.94 -5.18
N GLY A 56 3.26 -12.18 -3.87
CA GLY A 56 3.93 -13.32 -3.22
C GLY A 56 5.44 -13.18 -3.06
N GLN A 57 6.09 -12.39 -3.92
CA GLN A 57 7.54 -12.13 -3.90
C GLN A 57 7.82 -10.64 -3.91
N ALA A 58 7.52 -9.95 -2.82
CA ALA A 58 7.65 -8.50 -2.74
C ALA A 58 8.75 -8.04 -1.78
N VAL A 59 8.82 -8.66 -0.61
CA VAL A 59 9.64 -8.16 0.50
C VAL A 59 11.09 -8.59 0.34
N PHE A 60 12.03 -7.65 0.47
CA PHE A 60 13.46 -7.94 0.53
C PHE A 60 14.08 -7.62 1.89
N ARG A 61 13.37 -6.88 2.75
CA ARG A 61 13.80 -6.62 4.13
C ARG A 61 12.61 -6.21 5.00
N GLY A 62 12.49 -6.80 6.17
CA GLY A 62 11.67 -6.30 7.28
C GLY A 62 12.57 -5.93 8.46
N ARG A 63 12.11 -5.01 9.31
CA ARG A 63 12.73 -4.77 10.62
C ARG A 63 11.66 -4.30 11.61
N LEU A 64 11.80 -4.71 12.86
CA LEU A 64 11.09 -4.08 13.97
C LEU A 64 11.57 -2.64 14.10
N ASP A 65 10.62 -1.73 14.24
CA ASP A 65 10.93 -0.36 14.60
C ASP A 65 11.12 -0.29 16.13
N ARG A 66 12.33 0.07 16.55
CA ARG A 66 12.77 0.06 17.95
C ARG A 66 13.26 1.43 18.42
N ASP A 67 13.24 2.45 17.56
CA ASP A 67 13.81 3.76 17.85
C ASP A 67 12.76 4.82 18.27
N GLU A 68 11.48 4.62 17.96
CA GLU A 68 10.36 5.37 18.53
C GLU A 68 9.84 4.74 19.82
N LYS A 69 9.19 5.54 20.67
CA LYS A 69 8.60 5.10 21.96
C LYS A 69 7.59 3.93 21.84
N GLY A 70 7.25 3.48 20.63
CA GLY A 70 6.40 2.33 20.36
C GLY A 70 7.21 1.13 19.86
N ARG A 71 7.02 -0.03 20.49
CA ARG A 71 7.62 -1.31 20.07
C ARG A 71 6.72 -2.10 19.10
N HIS A 72 5.62 -1.48 18.66
CA HIS A 72 4.53 -2.10 17.91
C HIS A 72 4.61 -1.81 16.39
N GLY A 73 5.69 -1.17 15.93
CA GLY A 73 5.90 -0.81 14.54
C GLY A 73 6.81 -1.81 13.81
N VAL A 74 6.49 -2.10 12.55
CA VAL A 74 7.34 -2.87 11.65
C VAL A 74 7.55 -2.10 10.35
N ASP A 75 8.81 -1.86 10.01
CA ASP A 75 9.20 -1.35 8.70
C ASP A 75 9.36 -2.52 7.72
N VAL A 76 8.62 -2.47 6.62
CA VAL A 76 8.75 -3.42 5.51
C VAL A 76 9.21 -2.70 4.25
N PHE A 77 10.35 -3.14 3.71
CA PHE A 77 10.92 -2.67 2.46
C PHE A 77 10.69 -3.71 1.36
N PHE A 78 10.05 -3.29 0.27
CA PHE A 78 9.56 -4.21 -0.74
C PHE A 78 9.62 -3.65 -2.15
N ALA A 79 9.80 -4.54 -3.11
CA ALA A 79 9.80 -4.31 -4.55
C ALA A 79 9.02 -5.47 -5.20
N PRO A 80 7.71 -5.31 -5.44
CA PRO A 80 6.85 -6.40 -5.90
C PRO A 80 7.34 -7.02 -7.21
N ARG A 81 7.63 -8.33 -7.18
CA ARG A 81 8.05 -9.13 -8.33
C ARG A 81 6.87 -9.95 -8.85
N TYR A 82 6.73 -10.01 -10.17
CA TYR A 82 5.70 -10.82 -10.81
C TYR A 82 6.15 -11.38 -12.15
N ALA A 83 5.69 -12.57 -12.49
CA ALA A 83 5.87 -13.15 -13.81
C ALA A 83 4.92 -12.48 -14.80
N LYS A 84 5.47 -11.92 -15.88
CA LYS A 84 4.71 -11.44 -17.04
C LYS A 84 4.79 -12.49 -18.14
N THR A 85 3.69 -13.21 -18.34
CA THR A 85 3.53 -14.16 -19.43
C THR A 85 3.21 -13.43 -20.72
N THR A 86 3.93 -13.78 -21.78
CA THR A 86 3.70 -13.30 -23.14
C THR A 86 3.75 -14.49 -24.09
N LYS A 87 3.36 -14.29 -25.35
CA LYS A 87 3.51 -15.31 -26.41
C LYS A 87 4.96 -15.82 -26.56
N ARG A 88 5.95 -15.06 -26.08
CA ARG A 88 7.40 -15.39 -26.16
C ARG A 88 7.96 -16.02 -24.88
N GLY A 89 7.11 -16.32 -23.89
CA GLY A 89 7.51 -16.91 -22.61
C GLY A 89 7.25 -16.01 -21.41
N ASN A 90 7.77 -16.46 -20.25
CA ASN A 90 7.64 -15.79 -18.96
C ASN A 90 8.89 -14.97 -18.67
N THR A 91 8.69 -13.73 -18.23
CA THR A 91 9.78 -12.86 -17.74
C THR A 91 9.37 -12.27 -16.41
N ASP A 92 10.31 -12.17 -15.48
CA ASP A 92 10.05 -11.55 -14.18
C ASP A 92 10.17 -10.03 -14.28
N TRP A 93 9.25 -9.34 -13.60
CA TRP A 93 9.17 -7.88 -13.59
C TRP A 93 9.01 -7.36 -12.17
N ILE A 94 9.63 -6.22 -11.91
CA ILE A 94 9.38 -5.41 -10.72
C ILE A 94 8.39 -4.29 -11.06
N SER A 95 7.32 -4.16 -10.27
CA SER A 95 6.40 -3.02 -10.37
C SER A 95 5.97 -2.48 -9.01
N LEU A 96 6.27 -1.22 -8.77
CA LEU A 96 5.93 -0.53 -7.51
C LEU A 96 4.51 0.04 -7.47
N THR A 97 3.72 -0.15 -8.52
CA THR A 97 2.37 0.42 -8.65
C THR A 97 1.32 -0.59 -9.07
N LYS A 98 1.69 -1.69 -9.75
CA LYS A 98 0.75 -2.69 -10.28
C LYS A 98 -0.23 -3.18 -9.21
N PHE A 99 0.30 -3.83 -8.17
CA PHE A 99 -0.54 -4.45 -7.15
C PHE A 99 -1.32 -3.43 -6.32
N GLY A 100 -0.71 -2.29 -5.96
CA GLY A 100 -1.43 -1.23 -5.24
C GLY A 100 -2.65 -0.73 -6.03
N LYS A 101 -2.49 -0.51 -7.35
CA LYS A 101 -3.60 -0.13 -8.24
C LYS A 101 -4.65 -1.22 -8.34
N GLU A 102 -4.24 -2.47 -8.57
CA GLU A 102 -5.14 -3.63 -8.66
C GLU A 102 -5.99 -3.75 -7.39
N ARG A 103 -5.37 -3.74 -6.21
CA ARG A 103 -6.09 -3.80 -4.92
C ARG A 103 -7.06 -2.63 -4.73
N ALA A 104 -6.68 -1.44 -5.19
CA ALA A 104 -7.54 -0.26 -5.11
C ALA A 104 -8.79 -0.39 -6.01
N VAL A 105 -8.62 -0.88 -7.23
CA VAL A 105 -9.73 -1.13 -8.16
C VAL A 105 -10.60 -2.29 -7.68
N GLU A 106 -10.01 -3.39 -7.19
CA GLU A 106 -10.75 -4.50 -6.58
C GLU A 106 -11.63 -4.04 -5.41
N THR A 107 -11.14 -3.08 -4.60
CA THR A 107 -11.85 -2.60 -3.41
C THR A 107 -12.90 -1.52 -3.74
N PHE A 108 -12.60 -0.62 -4.67
CA PHE A 108 -13.39 0.62 -4.87
C PHE A 108 -13.99 0.75 -6.28
N GLY A 109 -13.69 -0.18 -7.19
CA GLY A 109 -14.19 -0.18 -8.57
C GLY A 109 -13.79 1.05 -9.36
N GLN A 110 -14.75 1.56 -10.13
CA GLN A 110 -14.61 2.73 -10.97
C GLN A 110 -15.54 3.85 -10.51
N LYS A 111 -15.23 5.09 -10.91
CA LYS A 111 -16.06 6.26 -10.66
C LYS A 111 -16.13 7.18 -11.87
N PRO A 112 -17.16 8.03 -11.99
CA PRO A 112 -17.19 9.06 -13.01
C PRO A 112 -16.00 10.01 -12.87
N LEU A 113 -15.32 10.28 -13.99
CA LEU A 113 -14.29 11.29 -14.09
C LEU A 113 -14.94 12.65 -13.90
N ARG A 114 -14.52 13.41 -12.89
CA ARG A 114 -15.00 14.78 -12.68
C ARG A 114 -13.90 15.77 -13.02
N LYS A 115 -14.21 16.77 -13.84
CA LYS A 115 -13.32 17.89 -14.15
C LYS A 115 -13.98 19.20 -13.73
N LYS A 116 -13.16 20.18 -13.37
CA LYS A 116 -13.62 21.53 -13.07
C LYS A 116 -14.01 22.21 -14.38
N ASN A 117 -15.24 22.68 -14.49
CA ASN A 117 -15.70 23.46 -15.64
C ASN A 117 -15.24 24.93 -15.50
N ASN A 118 -15.54 25.75 -16.52
CA ASN A 118 -15.17 27.17 -16.54
C ASN A 118 -15.84 27.98 -15.41
N GLU A 119 -16.98 27.51 -14.88
CA GLU A 119 -17.72 28.10 -13.76
C GLU A 119 -17.17 27.67 -12.39
N GLY A 120 -16.21 26.74 -12.39
CA GLY A 120 -15.53 26.26 -11.21
C GLY A 120 -16.19 25.06 -10.52
N GLU A 121 -17.24 24.51 -11.08
CA GLU A 121 -17.95 23.33 -10.59
C GLU A 121 -17.32 22.04 -11.12
N PHE A 122 -17.27 21.00 -10.28
CA PHE A 122 -16.82 19.67 -10.70
C PHE A 122 -17.97 18.88 -11.31
N LYS A 123 -18.03 18.78 -12.63
CA LYS A 123 -19.05 18.00 -13.35
C LYS A 123 -18.44 16.70 -13.90
N PRO A 124 -19.24 15.61 -14.00
CA PRO A 124 -18.83 14.42 -14.73
C PRO A 124 -18.43 14.78 -16.16
N VAL A 125 -17.38 14.15 -16.67
CA VAL A 125 -17.02 14.19 -18.08
C VAL A 125 -17.86 13.15 -18.78
N GLU A 126 -18.55 13.54 -19.84
CA GLU A 126 -19.32 12.64 -20.69
C GLU A 126 -18.49 12.23 -21.92
N ASP A 127 -18.74 11.03 -22.44
CA ASP A 127 -18.24 10.58 -23.74
C ASP A 127 -19.11 11.09 -24.89
N ASP A 128 -18.78 10.71 -26.12
CA ASP A 128 -19.49 11.15 -27.33
C ASP A 128 -20.95 10.67 -27.36
N ASP A 129 -21.30 9.65 -26.58
CA ASP A 129 -22.65 9.08 -26.44
C ASP A 129 -23.43 9.70 -25.26
N GLY A 130 -22.84 10.66 -24.54
CA GLY A 130 -23.45 11.32 -23.37
C GLY A 130 -23.38 10.49 -22.09
N ASN A 131 -22.60 9.41 -22.05
CA ASN A 131 -22.42 8.59 -20.85
C ASN A 131 -21.24 9.12 -20.01
N PRO A 132 -21.29 9.04 -18.67
CA PRO A 132 -20.15 9.44 -17.85
C PRO A 132 -18.91 8.58 -18.12
N VAL A 133 -17.78 9.23 -18.44
CA VAL A 133 -16.48 8.58 -18.57
C VAL A 133 -16.07 8.02 -17.21
N MET A 134 -15.94 6.70 -17.13
CA MET A 134 -15.52 6.02 -15.91
C MET A 134 -14.00 5.93 -15.82
N VAL A 135 -13.47 6.17 -14.63
CA VAL A 135 -12.05 6.01 -14.32
C VAL A 135 -11.85 5.12 -13.10
N ASP A 136 -10.80 4.31 -13.15
CA ASP A 136 -10.41 3.42 -12.08
C ASP A 136 -10.13 4.21 -10.78
N CYS A 137 -10.61 3.68 -9.65
CA CYS A 137 -10.26 4.18 -8.33
C CYS A 137 -8.84 3.73 -7.94
N ASP A 138 -7.83 4.07 -8.74
CA ASP A 138 -6.46 3.56 -8.62
C ASP A 138 -5.45 4.62 -8.14
N SER A 139 -5.89 5.82 -7.78
CA SER A 139 -5.01 6.90 -7.33
C SER A 139 -4.29 6.54 -6.03
N GLN A 140 -3.17 7.20 -5.70
CA GLN A 140 -2.40 6.92 -4.47
C GLN A 140 -3.27 6.96 -3.20
N TYR A 141 -4.29 7.81 -3.19
CA TYR A 141 -5.28 7.85 -2.11
C TYR A 141 -6.04 6.52 -1.97
N TYR A 142 -6.58 5.99 -3.06
CA TYR A 142 -7.30 4.71 -3.03
C TYR A 142 -6.36 3.54 -2.77
N GLN A 143 -5.15 3.53 -3.34
CA GLN A 143 -4.13 2.52 -3.03
C GLN A 143 -3.82 2.48 -1.53
N GLY A 144 -3.59 3.65 -0.92
CA GLY A 144 -3.33 3.74 0.52
C GLY A 144 -4.52 3.27 1.37
N ARG A 145 -5.76 3.62 0.97
CA ARG A 145 -6.95 3.15 1.67
C ARG A 145 -7.14 1.64 1.57
N ALA A 146 -7.00 1.07 0.37
CA ALA A 146 -7.09 -0.37 0.17
C ALA A 146 -6.02 -1.10 0.99
N PHE A 147 -4.78 -0.58 1.02
CA PHE A 147 -3.71 -1.16 1.81
C PHE A 147 -4.02 -1.16 3.32
N GLN A 148 -4.55 -0.05 3.84
CA GLN A 148 -5.01 0.02 5.23
C GLN A 148 -6.16 -0.96 5.50
N ASP A 149 -7.18 -0.98 4.64
CA ASP A 149 -8.34 -1.88 4.77
C ASP A 149 -7.90 -3.35 4.78
N LEU A 150 -6.99 -3.72 3.90
CA LEU A 150 -6.40 -5.05 3.83
C LEU A 150 -5.56 -5.38 5.07
N TRP A 151 -4.82 -4.41 5.62
CA TRP A 151 -4.03 -4.63 6.84
C TRP A 151 -4.92 -4.93 8.04
N PHE A 152 -5.99 -4.15 8.23
CA PHE A 152 -6.98 -4.42 9.29
C PHE A 152 -7.63 -5.78 9.13
N LYS A 153 -7.99 -6.15 7.89
CA LYS A 153 -8.53 -7.47 7.60
C LYS A 153 -7.52 -8.58 7.93
N HIS A 154 -6.23 -8.38 7.62
CA HIS A 154 -5.17 -9.32 7.95
C HIS A 154 -5.01 -9.53 9.46
N LEU A 155 -4.94 -8.45 10.23
CA LEU A 155 -4.87 -8.51 11.69
C LEU A 155 -6.06 -9.28 12.29
N ARG A 156 -7.27 -9.02 11.80
CA ARG A 156 -8.48 -9.65 12.30
C ARG A 156 -8.60 -11.12 11.89
N ASP A 157 -8.49 -11.39 10.58
CA ASP A 157 -8.86 -12.68 9.99
C ASP A 157 -7.70 -13.69 10.00
N GLN A 158 -6.44 -13.23 9.95
CA GLN A 158 -5.25 -14.10 9.87
C GLN A 158 -4.48 -14.16 11.19
N VAL A 159 -4.30 -13.00 11.86
CA VAL A 159 -3.59 -12.95 13.15
C VAL A 159 -4.51 -13.31 14.32
N GLY A 160 -5.82 -13.17 14.15
CA GLY A 160 -6.82 -13.48 15.18
C GLY A 160 -7.04 -12.36 16.19
N LEU A 161 -6.64 -11.13 15.86
CA LEU A 161 -6.91 -9.94 16.68
C LEU A 161 -8.29 -9.38 16.31
N ASP A 162 -9.34 -10.11 16.71
CA ASP A 162 -10.74 -9.85 16.33
C ASP A 162 -11.29 -8.49 16.79
N TRP A 163 -10.72 -7.95 17.86
CA TRP A 163 -11.03 -6.66 18.48
C TRP A 163 -10.40 -5.46 17.76
N VAL A 164 -9.53 -5.66 16.76
CA VAL A 164 -8.87 -4.57 16.05
C VAL A 164 -9.86 -3.90 15.10
N GLU A 165 -10.11 -2.62 15.32
CA GLU A 165 -10.95 -1.80 14.46
C GLU A 165 -10.12 -0.91 13.52
N ARG A 166 -10.64 -0.73 12.31
CA ARG A 166 -10.13 0.32 11.42
C ARG A 166 -10.32 1.68 12.09
N GLY A 167 -9.21 2.36 12.39
CA GLY A 167 -9.24 3.70 12.96
C GLY A 167 -10.17 4.64 12.20
N LYS A 168 -10.99 5.41 12.93
CA LYS A 168 -11.90 6.40 12.35
C LYS A 168 -11.09 7.37 11.49
N ARG A 169 -11.66 7.75 10.34
CA ARG A 169 -11.05 8.72 9.43
C ARG A 169 -10.65 9.98 10.23
N LYS A 170 -9.37 10.37 10.16
CA LYS A 170 -8.98 11.71 10.60
C LYS A 170 -9.83 12.73 9.83
N LEU A 171 -10.69 13.45 10.54
CA LEU A 171 -11.38 14.62 9.99
C LEU A 171 -10.28 15.55 9.45
N GLY A 172 -10.42 15.99 8.19
CA GLY A 172 -9.36 16.72 7.51
C GLY A 172 -9.09 18.07 8.19
N ARG A 173 -7.80 18.40 8.34
CA ARG A 173 -7.21 19.69 8.77
C ARG A 173 -8.14 20.61 9.56
N ASP A 174 -8.21 20.39 10.87
CA ASP A 174 -8.30 21.53 11.79
C ASP A 174 -6.98 22.31 11.78
N GLN A 175 -7.08 23.64 11.98
CA GLN A 175 -5.97 24.60 12.04
C GLN A 175 -5.09 24.42 13.29
N ASP A 176 -4.65 23.20 13.60
CA ASP A 176 -3.88 22.94 14.84
C ASP A 176 -2.44 22.56 14.54
N ARG A 177 -1.79 23.39 13.71
CA ARG A 177 -0.33 23.51 13.74
C ARG A 177 0.01 24.74 14.57
N LEU A 178 0.35 24.53 15.83
CA LEU A 178 1.13 25.49 16.60
C LEU A 178 2.43 25.75 15.83
N ALA A 179 2.47 26.87 15.11
CA ALA A 179 3.69 27.41 14.55
C ALA A 179 4.40 28.15 15.69
N VAL A 180 5.59 27.70 16.07
CA VAL A 180 6.51 28.50 16.87
C VAL A 180 7.18 29.48 15.91
N SER A 181 6.77 30.75 15.95
CA SER A 181 7.52 31.84 15.30
C SER A 181 8.83 32.04 16.07
N HIS A 182 9.96 31.92 15.38
CA HIS A 182 11.20 32.58 15.77
C HIS A 182 11.32 33.89 14.99
#